data_AF-A0A317MLV3-F1
#
_entry.id   AF-A0A317MLV3-F1
#
_cell.length_a   1.000
_cell.length_b   1.000
_cell.length_c   1.000
_cell.angle_alpha   90.00
_cell.angle_beta   90.00
_cell.angle_gamma   90.00
#
_symmetry.space_group_name_H-M   'P 1'
#
loop_
_entity.id
_entity.type
_entity.pdbx_description
1 polymer ?
#
loop_
_entity_poly.entity_id
_entity_poly.type
_entity_poly.pdbx_seq_one_letter_code
_entity_poly.pdbx_strand_id
1 'polypeptide(L)'
;MKHRNILCFFSAAVLLAALSQCTPSHPGQGEIPVDKARAIEHVIPIEEARALRQGFLAGRKELQSKLPGNYLDSAFNIPEGETFNRHAIAAILNAKGAEGLRIYMGKDEKGQVRMVLLPVDSSGTDILTTLVSREKAANVPGVQPARAAGSIQAMESGQRCPPLCKAKL
;
A
#
# COMPACT_ATOMS: atom_id res chain seq x y z
N MET A 1 -62.42 -20.56 -6.62
CA MET A 1 -61.04 -20.97 -7.01
C MET A 1 -60.22 -19.84 -7.67
N LYS A 2 -60.38 -18.56 -7.27
CA LYS A 2 -59.60 -17.43 -7.84
C LYS A 2 -58.56 -16.83 -6.87
N HIS A 3 -58.76 -16.97 -5.55
CA HIS A 3 -57.87 -16.38 -4.54
C HIS A 3 -56.56 -17.15 -4.29
N ARG A 4 -56.52 -18.46 -4.60
CA ARG A 4 -55.33 -19.29 -4.34
C ARG A 4 -54.18 -19.01 -5.31
N ASN A 5 -54.49 -18.62 -6.55
CA ASN A 5 -53.48 -18.26 -7.54
C ASN A 5 -52.89 -16.86 -7.25
N ILE A 6 -53.70 -15.92 -6.77
CA ILE A 6 -53.25 -14.55 -6.43
C ILE A 6 -52.27 -14.57 -5.26
N LEU A 7 -52.51 -15.42 -4.25
CA LEU A 7 -51.60 -15.56 -3.10
C LEU A 7 -50.21 -16.07 -3.53
N CYS A 8 -50.14 -17.05 -4.44
CA CYS A 8 -48.86 -17.58 -4.94
C CYS A 8 -48.06 -16.55 -5.75
N PHE A 9 -48.72 -15.70 -6.54
CA PHE A 9 -48.02 -14.64 -7.29
C PHE A 9 -47.45 -13.55 -6.36
N PHE A 10 -48.15 -13.20 -5.28
CA PHE A 10 -47.64 -12.26 -4.28
C PHE A 10 -46.43 -12.82 -3.52
N SER A 11 -46.46 -14.10 -3.13
CA SER A 11 -45.33 -14.75 -2.45
C SER A 11 -44.09 -14.82 -3.34
N ALA A 12 -44.26 -15.13 -4.62
CA ALA A 12 -43.15 -15.17 -5.58
C ALA A 12 -42.55 -13.77 -5.82
N ALA A 13 -43.38 -12.73 -5.93
CA ALA A 13 -42.92 -11.36 -6.09
C ALA A 13 -42.15 -10.83 -4.86
N VAL A 14 -42.58 -11.18 -3.65
CA VAL A 14 -41.88 -10.81 -2.40
C VAL A 14 -40.54 -11.56 -2.27
N LEU A 15 -40.48 -12.84 -2.65
CA LEU A 15 -39.21 -13.58 -2.67
C LEU A 15 -38.22 -13.05 -3.72
N LEU A 16 -38.70 -12.69 -4.92
CA LEU A 16 -37.88 -12.07 -5.96
C LEU A 16 -37.37 -10.68 -5.53
N ALA A 17 -38.20 -9.88 -4.86
CA ALA A 17 -37.78 -8.60 -4.29
C ALA A 17 -36.75 -8.78 -3.16
N ALA A 18 -36.94 -9.76 -2.26
CA ALA A 18 -36.01 -10.06 -1.19
C ALA A 18 -34.64 -10.57 -1.70
N LEU A 19 -34.62 -11.34 -2.79
CA LEU A 19 -33.38 -11.83 -3.41
C LEU A 19 -32.65 -10.74 -4.22
N SER A 20 -33.36 -9.73 -4.74
CA SER A 20 -32.74 -8.59 -5.45
C SER A 20 -32.00 -7.62 -4.52
N GLN A 21 -32.39 -7.55 -3.25
CA GLN A 21 -31.71 -6.74 -2.22
C GLN A 21 -30.43 -7.39 -1.67
N CYS A 22 -30.18 -8.66 -2.00
CA CYS A 22 -28.94 -9.35 -1.65
C CYS A 22 -27.90 -9.30 -2.77
N THR A 23 -28.06 -8.46 -3.79
CA THR A 23 -26.97 -8.16 -4.71
C THR A 23 -26.01 -7.23 -3.96
N PRO A 24 -24.81 -7.67 -3.53
CA PRO A 24 -23.83 -6.72 -3.04
C PRO A 24 -23.52 -5.80 -4.21
N SER A 25 -23.96 -4.55 -4.09
CA SER A 25 -23.51 -3.47 -4.95
C SER A 25 -22.00 -3.58 -5.00
N HIS A 26 -21.43 -3.98 -6.14
CA HIS A 26 -19.99 -3.89 -6.33
C HIS A 26 -19.64 -2.43 -6.13
N PRO A 27 -18.96 -2.05 -5.03
CA PRO A 27 -18.45 -0.70 -4.95
C PRO A 27 -17.27 -0.69 -5.92
N GLY A 28 -17.57 -0.35 -7.17
CA GLY A 28 -16.55 0.20 -8.04
C GLY A 28 -15.91 1.39 -7.31
N GLN A 29 -14.59 1.36 -7.20
CA GLN A 29 -13.77 2.57 -7.02
C GLN A 29 -13.93 3.33 -5.70
N GLY A 30 -14.26 2.65 -4.60
CA GLY A 30 -14.34 3.26 -3.27
C GLY A 30 -12.97 3.61 -2.71
N GLU A 31 -12.79 4.87 -2.34
CA GLU A 31 -11.65 5.38 -1.57
C GLU A 31 -11.39 4.50 -0.34
N ILE A 32 -10.12 4.32 0.05
CA ILE A 32 -9.79 3.82 1.38
C ILE A 32 -10.43 4.81 2.35
N PRO A 33 -11.40 4.41 3.20
CA PRO A 33 -12.13 5.36 4.03
C PRO A 33 -11.15 6.08 4.96
N VAL A 34 -11.19 7.41 4.95
CA VAL A 34 -10.32 8.25 5.77
C VAL A 34 -11.11 8.83 6.93
N ASP A 35 -10.72 8.47 8.15
CA ASP A 35 -11.14 9.18 9.36
C ASP A 35 -10.35 10.49 9.46
N LYS A 36 -11.03 11.61 9.19
CA LYS A 36 -10.40 12.94 9.18
C LYS A 36 -9.92 13.37 10.57
N ALA A 37 -10.61 12.96 11.63
CA ALA A 37 -10.25 13.31 13.00
C ALA A 37 -8.97 12.59 13.43
N ARG A 38 -8.84 11.31 13.10
CA ARG A 38 -7.58 10.57 13.33
C ARG A 38 -6.46 11.02 12.38
N ALA A 39 -6.80 11.35 11.13
CA ALA A 39 -5.79 11.78 10.16
C ALA A 39 -5.15 13.12 10.51
N ILE A 40 -5.92 14.10 11.02
CA ILE A 40 -5.39 15.43 11.33
C ILE A 40 -4.34 15.40 12.45
N GLU A 41 -4.40 14.44 13.36
CA GLU A 41 -3.42 14.23 14.44
C GLU A 41 -2.01 13.88 13.92
N HIS A 42 -1.91 13.39 12.67
CA HIS A 42 -0.65 12.98 12.05
C HIS A 42 -0.15 13.95 10.97
N VAL A 43 -0.84 15.07 10.74
CA VAL A 43 -0.43 16.07 9.73
C VAL A 43 0.68 16.95 10.29
N ILE A 44 1.84 16.93 9.63
CA ILE A 44 2.93 17.88 9.89
C ILE A 44 2.91 19.05 8.87
N PRO A 45 3.32 20.27 9.26
CA PRO A 45 3.50 21.38 8.33
C PRO A 45 4.56 21.06 7.24
N ILE A 46 4.38 21.63 6.05
CA ILE A 46 5.31 21.41 4.93
C ILE A 46 6.74 21.88 5.23
N GLU A 47 6.88 22.93 6.04
CA GLU A 47 8.19 23.44 6.46
C GLU A 47 8.90 22.49 7.42
N GLU A 48 8.15 21.79 8.28
CA GLU A 48 8.70 20.73 9.13
C GLU A 48 9.19 19.55 8.29
N ALA A 49 8.38 19.10 7.31
CA ALA A 49 8.78 18.06 6.36
C ALA A 49 10.06 18.44 5.58
N ARG A 50 10.18 19.71 5.16
CA ARG A 50 11.38 20.24 4.49
C ARG A 50 12.59 20.22 5.42
N ALA A 51 12.44 20.69 6.65
CA ALA A 51 13.51 20.70 7.65
C ALA A 51 14.02 19.27 7.96
N LEU A 52 13.10 18.31 8.13
CA LEU A 52 13.45 16.90 8.34
C LEU A 52 14.27 16.33 7.17
N ARG A 53 13.84 16.59 5.92
CA ARG A 53 14.57 16.15 4.72
C ARG A 53 15.95 16.80 4.62
N GLN A 54 16.05 18.10 4.84
CA GLN A 54 17.32 18.82 4.81
C GLN A 54 18.27 18.30 5.89
N GLY A 55 17.76 18.03 7.10
CA GLY A 55 18.52 17.41 8.19
C GLY A 55 19.07 16.04 7.81
N PHE A 56 18.25 15.18 7.20
CA PHE A 56 18.72 13.88 6.69
C PHE A 56 19.81 14.02 5.63
N LEU A 57 19.64 14.90 4.64
CA LEU A 57 20.62 15.12 3.58
C LEU A 57 21.95 15.67 4.12
N ALA A 58 21.88 16.60 5.08
CA ALA A 58 23.05 17.15 5.76
C ALA A 58 23.78 16.07 6.57
N GLY A 59 23.05 15.29 7.38
CA GLY A 59 23.62 14.19 8.16
C GLY A 59 24.25 13.10 7.30
N ARG A 60 23.64 12.78 6.15
CA ARG A 60 24.20 11.85 5.17
C ARG A 60 25.53 12.37 4.60
N LYS A 61 25.59 13.66 4.23
CA LYS A 61 26.82 14.30 3.74
C LYS A 61 27.91 14.31 4.82
N GLU A 62 27.55 14.64 6.06
CA GLU A 62 28.48 14.61 7.18
C GLU A 62 29.05 13.21 7.42
N LEU A 63 28.18 12.19 7.46
CA LEU A 63 28.59 10.80 7.61
C LEU A 63 29.55 10.38 6.49
N GLN A 64 29.24 10.69 5.23
CA GLN A 64 30.11 10.40 4.11
C GLN A 64 31.47 11.11 4.22
N SER A 65 31.54 12.33 4.78
CA SER A 65 32.82 13.02 4.99
C SER A 65 33.74 12.35 6.01
N LYS A 66 33.17 11.53 6.91
CA LYS A 66 33.89 10.76 7.93
C LYS A 66 34.30 9.36 7.46
N LEU A 67 33.83 8.93 6.28
CA LEU A 67 34.08 7.60 5.74
C LEU A 67 35.09 7.68 4.58
N PRO A 68 35.95 6.66 4.41
CA PRO A 68 36.89 6.64 3.29
C PRO A 68 36.16 6.45 1.96
N GLY A 69 36.58 7.21 0.93
CA GLY A 69 36.08 7.07 -0.44
C GLY A 69 34.58 7.32 -0.56
N ASN A 70 33.88 6.51 -1.35
CA ASN A 70 32.42 6.56 -1.55
C ASN A 70 31.71 5.40 -0.83
N TYR A 71 32.19 5.04 0.36
CA TYR A 71 31.71 3.85 1.08
C TYR A 71 30.20 3.84 1.29
N LEU A 72 29.58 4.97 1.63
CA LEU A 72 28.14 5.01 1.89
C LEU A 72 27.33 4.69 0.62
N ASP A 73 27.76 5.25 -0.51
CA ASP A 73 27.11 5.03 -1.82
C ASP A 73 27.37 3.63 -2.37
N SER A 74 28.54 3.05 -2.13
CA SER A 74 28.91 1.73 -2.63
C SER A 74 28.43 0.57 -1.75
N ALA A 75 28.48 0.73 -0.42
CA ALA A 75 28.14 -0.34 0.52
C ALA A 75 26.65 -0.37 0.89
N PHE A 76 25.98 0.79 0.93
CA PHE A 76 24.57 0.86 1.32
C PHE A 76 23.68 1.41 0.21
N ASN A 77 24.14 2.38 -0.58
CA ASN A 77 23.37 2.94 -1.70
C ASN A 77 21.94 3.31 -1.27
N ILE A 78 21.84 4.10 -0.20
CA ILE A 78 20.58 4.46 0.45
C ILE A 78 19.85 5.48 -0.44
N PRO A 79 18.60 5.22 -0.85
CA PRO A 79 17.83 6.17 -1.64
C PRO A 79 17.50 7.41 -0.82
N GLU A 80 17.41 8.58 -1.47
CA GLU A 80 16.91 9.81 -0.82
C GLU A 80 15.39 9.79 -0.65
N GLY A 81 14.71 8.94 -1.41
CA GLY A 81 13.30 8.64 -1.29
C GLY A 81 12.87 7.56 -2.29
N GLU A 82 11.70 6.98 -2.06
CA GLU A 82 11.06 6.07 -2.99
C GLU A 82 9.59 6.46 -3.19
N THR A 83 9.09 6.26 -4.40
CA THR A 83 7.67 6.41 -4.74
C THR A 83 7.03 5.04 -4.88
N PHE A 84 5.88 4.83 -4.26
CA PHE A 84 5.14 3.57 -4.34
C PHE A 84 3.90 3.71 -5.19
N ASN A 85 3.51 2.61 -5.83
CA ASN A 85 2.26 2.54 -6.57
C ASN A 85 1.06 2.64 -5.60
N ARG A 86 0.08 3.50 -5.91
CA ARG A 86 -1.14 3.69 -5.10
C ARG A 86 -1.87 2.37 -4.81
N HIS A 87 -1.94 1.46 -5.78
CA HIS A 87 -2.62 0.17 -5.62
C HIS A 87 -1.84 -0.79 -4.71
N ALA A 88 -0.50 -0.71 -4.67
CA ALA A 88 0.30 -1.47 -3.72
C ALA A 88 0.02 -1.01 -2.28
N ILE A 89 -0.05 0.31 -2.06
CA ILE A 89 -0.44 0.89 -0.75
C ILE A 89 -1.87 0.48 -0.39
N ALA A 90 -2.81 0.54 -1.33
CA ALA A 90 -4.18 0.12 -1.09
C ALA A 90 -4.29 -1.37 -0.74
N ALA A 91 -3.52 -2.24 -1.38
CA ALA A 91 -3.49 -3.67 -1.06
C ALA A 91 -3.00 -3.93 0.38
N ILE A 92 -2.01 -3.17 0.84
CA ILE A 92 -1.52 -3.22 2.22
C ILE A 92 -2.62 -2.76 3.19
N LEU A 93 -3.18 -1.58 2.96
CA LEU A 93 -4.16 -0.96 3.87
C LEU A 93 -5.51 -1.71 3.90
N ASN A 94 -5.83 -2.47 2.85
CA ASN A 94 -7.02 -3.33 2.80
C ASN A 94 -6.78 -4.76 3.34
N ALA A 95 -5.56 -5.08 3.78
CA ALA A 95 -5.32 -6.37 4.42
C ALA A 95 -6.18 -6.49 5.69
N LYS A 96 -6.76 -7.68 5.93
CA LYS A 96 -7.67 -7.90 7.05
C LYS A 96 -6.97 -7.57 8.38
N GLY A 97 -7.55 -6.65 9.14
CA GLY A 97 -7.02 -6.21 10.44
C GLY A 97 -5.91 -5.17 10.36
N ALA A 98 -5.58 -4.66 9.16
CA ALA A 98 -4.59 -3.60 9.02
C ALA A 98 -5.13 -2.26 9.54
N GLU A 99 -4.36 -1.64 10.44
CA GLU A 99 -4.60 -0.29 10.97
C GLU A 99 -3.51 0.69 10.48
N GLY A 100 -2.51 0.19 9.76
CA GLY A 100 -1.44 0.99 9.20
C GLY A 100 -0.46 0.18 8.35
N LEU A 101 0.72 0.75 8.10
CA LEU A 101 1.82 0.09 7.44
C LEU A 101 3.14 0.38 8.14
N ARG A 102 4.10 -0.54 7.99
CA ARG A 102 5.48 -0.38 8.42
C ARG A 102 6.41 -0.45 7.21
N ILE A 103 7.45 0.36 7.24
CA ILE A 103 8.50 0.38 6.21
C ILE A 103 9.80 -0.10 6.86
N TYR A 104 10.35 -1.19 6.34
CA TYR A 104 11.67 -1.69 6.70
C TYR A 104 12.70 -1.33 5.62
N MET A 105 13.96 -1.23 6.01
CA MET A 105 15.08 -1.16 5.06
C MET A 105 15.65 -2.57 4.87
N GLY A 106 15.55 -3.10 3.65
CA GLY A 106 16.25 -4.31 3.21
C GLY A 106 17.47 -3.97 2.36
N LYS A 107 18.28 -4.96 2.02
CA LYS A 107 19.37 -4.85 1.05
C LYS A 107 19.23 -5.96 0.03
N ASP A 108 19.16 -5.61 -1.25
CA ASP A 108 19.00 -6.60 -2.32
C ASP A 108 20.34 -7.24 -2.72
N GLU A 109 20.28 -8.23 -3.61
CA GLU A 109 21.45 -8.96 -4.13
C GLU A 109 22.45 -8.06 -4.87
N LYS A 110 22.00 -6.88 -5.32
CA LYS A 110 22.85 -5.86 -5.98
C LYS A 110 23.46 -4.89 -4.96
N GLY A 111 23.27 -5.15 -3.68
CA GLY A 111 23.76 -4.33 -2.58
C GLY A 111 23.00 -3.02 -2.37
N GLN A 112 21.82 -2.87 -2.99
CA GLN A 112 21.02 -1.66 -2.91
C GLN A 112 20.08 -1.73 -1.71
N VAL A 113 20.02 -0.67 -0.90
CA VAL A 113 19.02 -0.58 0.18
C VAL A 113 17.62 -0.35 -0.40
N ARG A 114 16.65 -1.16 0.00
CA ARG A 114 15.28 -1.14 -0.54
C ARG A 114 14.27 -0.98 0.59
N MET A 115 13.15 -0.33 0.30
CA MET A 115 12.07 -0.19 1.27
C MET A 115 11.07 -1.35 1.14
N VAL A 116 10.87 -2.10 2.22
CA VAL A 116 9.95 -3.23 2.31
C VAL A 116 8.75 -2.84 3.15
N LEU A 117 7.55 -2.93 2.57
CA LEU A 117 6.31 -2.50 3.19
C LEU A 117 5.47 -3.70 3.63
N LEU A 118 4.99 -3.63 4.88
CA LEU A 118 4.10 -4.63 5.49
C LEU A 118 2.90 -3.94 6.17
N PRO A 119 1.70 -4.55 6.14
CA PRO A 119 0.58 -4.11 6.97
C PRO A 119 0.86 -4.36 8.46
N VAL A 120 0.36 -3.49 9.33
CA VAL A 120 0.41 -3.67 10.79
C VAL A 120 -0.99 -3.63 11.39
N ASP A 121 -1.20 -4.40 12.45
CA ASP A 121 -2.45 -4.40 13.23
C ASP A 121 -2.49 -3.28 14.27
N SER A 122 -3.58 -3.23 15.06
CA SER A 122 -3.78 -2.23 16.12
C SER A 122 -2.75 -2.30 17.26
N SER A 123 -2.01 -3.40 17.40
CA SER A 123 -0.91 -3.55 18.36
C SER A 123 0.44 -3.13 17.79
N GLY A 124 0.48 -2.81 16.49
CA GLY A 124 1.71 -2.56 15.75
C GLY A 124 2.45 -3.84 15.37
N THR A 125 1.79 -5.00 15.37
CA THR A 125 2.38 -6.27 14.93
C THR A 125 2.25 -6.41 13.42
N ASP A 126 3.29 -6.92 12.75
CA ASP A 126 3.26 -7.16 11.31
C ASP A 126 2.25 -8.25 10.95
N ILE A 127 1.39 -7.97 9.97
CA ILE A 127 0.42 -8.95 9.47
C ILE A 127 1.06 -9.71 8.30
N LEU A 128 1.30 -11.01 8.49
CA LEU A 128 1.82 -11.90 7.46
C LEU A 128 0.67 -12.53 6.66
N THR A 129 0.41 -12.03 5.45
CA THR A 129 -0.73 -12.49 4.64
C THR A 129 -0.48 -12.37 3.13
N THR A 130 -1.42 -12.88 2.33
CA THR A 130 -1.48 -12.65 0.88
C THR A 130 -2.07 -11.26 0.65
N LEU A 131 -1.33 -10.38 -0.04
CA LEU A 131 -1.78 -9.01 -0.34
C LEU A 131 -2.54 -8.93 -1.68
N VAL A 132 -2.06 -9.66 -2.69
CA VAL A 132 -2.69 -9.73 -4.01
C VAL A 132 -2.72 -11.20 -4.46
N SER A 133 -3.92 -11.71 -4.75
CA SER A 133 -4.08 -13.05 -5.32
C SER A 133 -3.71 -13.02 -6.82
N ARG A 134 -2.95 -14.04 -7.27
CA ARG A 134 -2.51 -14.15 -8.67
C ARG A 134 -3.66 -14.31 -9.66
N GLU A 135 -4.82 -14.78 -9.21
CA GLU A 135 -6.02 -14.98 -10.05
C GLU A 135 -6.53 -13.67 -10.67
N LYS A 136 -6.23 -12.51 -10.06
CA LYS A 136 -6.59 -11.18 -10.57
C LYS A 136 -5.44 -10.44 -11.24
N ALA A 137 -4.22 -10.99 -11.24
CA ALA A 137 -3.08 -10.43 -11.96
C ALA A 137 -3.18 -10.79 -13.45
N ALA A 138 -4.26 -10.33 -14.10
CA ALA A 138 -4.38 -10.39 -15.56
C ALA A 138 -3.17 -9.67 -16.17
N ASN A 139 -2.59 -10.25 -17.23
CA ASN A 139 -1.48 -9.68 -18.00
C ASN A 139 -1.75 -8.19 -18.32
N VAL A 140 -1.19 -7.28 -17.52
CA VAL A 140 -1.20 -5.84 -17.83
C VAL A 140 0.02 -5.58 -18.72
N PRO A 141 -0.16 -5.19 -20.00
CA PRO A 141 0.95 -4.92 -20.89
C PRO A 141 1.86 -3.83 -20.31
N GLY A 142 3.17 -4.10 -20.23
CA GLY A 142 4.17 -3.14 -19.73
C GLY A 142 4.43 -3.14 -18.23
N VAL A 143 3.73 -3.95 -17.43
CA VAL A 143 4.02 -4.13 -16.00
C VAL A 143 4.74 -5.45 -15.79
N GLN A 144 6.00 -5.41 -15.33
CA GLN A 144 6.68 -6.63 -14.90
C GLN A 144 5.96 -7.20 -13.68
N PRO A 145 5.50 -8.47 -13.69
CA PRO A 145 4.82 -9.05 -12.56
C PRO A 145 5.77 -9.11 -11.36
N ALA A 146 5.38 -8.50 -10.24
CA ALA A 146 6.09 -8.69 -8.98
C ALA A 146 6.12 -10.20 -8.65
N ARG A 147 7.28 -10.72 -8.26
CA ARG A 147 7.50 -12.14 -7.93
C ARG A 147 6.84 -12.55 -6.60
N ALA A 148 5.54 -12.34 -6.46
CA ALA A 148 4.79 -12.82 -5.30
C ALA A 148 4.52 -14.32 -5.48
N ALA A 149 5.50 -15.18 -5.15
CA ALA A 149 5.42 -16.64 -5.32
C ALA A 149 4.91 -17.39 -4.08
N GLY A 150 4.87 -16.72 -2.91
CA GLY A 150 4.36 -17.26 -1.66
C GLY A 150 2.95 -16.79 -1.30
N SER A 151 2.32 -17.50 -0.36
CA SER A 151 1.07 -17.10 0.30
C SER A 151 1.26 -15.93 1.26
N ILE A 152 2.49 -15.64 1.69
CA ILE A 152 2.84 -14.45 2.46
C ILE A 152 3.58 -13.50 1.54
N GLN A 153 3.18 -12.24 1.53
CA GLN A 153 3.66 -11.23 0.60
C GLN A 153 4.03 -9.93 1.34
N ALA A 154 4.99 -9.23 0.78
CA ALA A 154 5.38 -7.86 1.13
C ALA A 154 5.51 -7.04 -0.16
N MET A 155 5.49 -5.71 -0.06
CA MET A 155 5.67 -4.82 -1.21
C MET A 155 7.04 -4.14 -1.14
N GLU A 156 7.87 -4.30 -2.17
CA GLU A 156 9.26 -3.78 -2.19
C GLU A 156 9.62 -3.07 -3.52
N SER A 157 8.66 -2.96 -4.44
CA SER A 157 8.87 -2.37 -5.78
C SER A 157 8.61 -0.86 -5.82
N GLY A 158 9.32 -0.11 -4.98
CA GLY A 158 9.36 1.35 -5.03
C GLY A 158 10.23 1.88 -6.17
N GLN A 159 9.87 3.04 -6.73
CA GLN A 159 10.68 3.76 -7.72
C GLN A 159 11.59 4.76 -7.00
N ARG A 160 12.91 4.59 -7.14
CA ARG A 160 13.91 5.42 -6.45
C ARG A 160 13.95 6.86 -6.94
N CYS A 161 14.21 7.73 -5.98
CA CYS A 161 14.43 9.16 -6.13
C CYS A 161 15.79 9.51 -5.52
N PRO A 162 16.71 10.17 -6.26
CA PRO A 162 16.78 10.38 -7.72
C PRO A 162 17.11 9.09 -8.54
N PRO A 163 17.05 9.06 -9.90
CA PRO A 163 16.92 10.20 -10.83
C PRO A 163 15.50 10.44 -11.38
N LEU A 164 14.53 9.56 -11.10
CA LEU A 164 13.27 9.54 -11.85
C LEU A 164 12.18 10.46 -11.27
N CYS A 165 12.43 11.06 -10.12
CA CYS A 165 11.48 11.90 -9.41
C CYS A 165 11.75 13.40 -9.68
N LYS A 166 10.68 14.21 -9.64
CA LYS A 166 10.75 15.67 -9.54
C LYS A 166 10.40 16.11 -8.12
N ALA A 167 11.20 15.67 -7.13
CA ALA A 167 10.97 16.01 -5.73
C ALA A 167 11.03 17.54 -5.52
N LYS A 168 10.09 18.09 -4.75
CA LYS A 168 9.98 19.52 -4.42
C LYS A 168 10.28 19.84 -2.95
N LEU A 169 10.72 18.84 -2.20
CA LEU A 169 11.07 18.93 -0.77
C LEU A 169 12.57 19.20 -0.62
#